data_AF-A0A0J0XW06-F1
#
_entry.id   AF-A0A0J0XW06-F1
#
_cell.length_a   1.000
_cell.length_b   1.000
_cell.length_c   1.000
_cell.angle_alpha   90.00
_cell.angle_beta   90.00
_cell.angle_gamma   90.00
#
_symmetry.space_group_name_H-M   'P 1'
#
loop_
_entity.id
_entity.type
_entity.pdbx_description
1 polymer ?
#
loop_
_entity_poly.entity_id
_entity_poly.type
_entity_poly.pdbx_seq_one_letter_code
_entity_poly.pdbx_strand_id
1 'polypeptide(L)'
;MTRSKPAPRRPSSSPSPSQRSPSLDHFARPPPDHMPPEAADPAVALVLTSLALIDAGLDLLRHIEDDAQLTHASLLIPGGSVGKHFRHVSETFDALLAALEPGYYSHTENEHADADAEHAHAHAHAHGRLPTIDYDVLLPAARQGVARDLDICRASLAKVRAGLEGLAAAPDLAGELARDVDVLAVTPSRQCMRSTLARELWFCALHTIHHYTMIRTICVHELGIALPVEFGTAPATLLLRPPGWKPPAEVWKAKL
;
A
#
# COMPACT_ATOMS: atom_id res chain seq x y z
N MET A 1 62.13 -28.32 -19.04
CA MET A 1 60.76 -28.84 -18.87
C MET A 1 60.56 -29.06 -17.37
N THR A 2 59.65 -28.47 -16.59
CA THR A 2 58.55 -27.51 -16.74
C THR A 2 58.30 -26.98 -15.32
N ARG A 3 58.36 -25.67 -15.06
CA ARG A 3 57.96 -25.08 -13.77
C ARG A 3 56.44 -24.83 -13.80
N SER A 4 55.69 -25.52 -12.93
CA SER A 4 54.25 -25.32 -12.78
C SER A 4 53.94 -23.97 -12.12
N LYS A 5 53.11 -23.15 -12.77
CA LYS A 5 52.52 -21.91 -12.21
C LYS A 5 51.38 -22.27 -11.22
N PRO A 6 51.21 -21.54 -10.11
CA PRO A 6 50.04 -21.70 -9.26
C PRO A 6 48.82 -21.01 -9.90
N ALA A 7 47.64 -21.65 -9.78
CA ALA A 7 46.38 -21.15 -10.29
C ALA A 7 45.89 -19.90 -9.51
N PRO A 8 45.20 -18.94 -10.17
CA PRO A 8 44.68 -17.76 -9.47
C PRO A 8 43.47 -18.15 -8.61
N ARG A 9 43.47 -17.69 -7.35
CA ARG A 9 42.32 -17.79 -6.45
C ARG A 9 41.18 -16.94 -7.02
N ARG A 10 40.01 -17.54 -7.23
CA ARG A 10 38.77 -16.82 -7.51
C ARG A 10 38.43 -15.94 -6.30
N PRO A 11 38.10 -14.65 -6.47
CA PRO A 11 37.52 -13.86 -5.39
C PRO A 11 36.12 -14.39 -5.10
N SER A 12 35.88 -14.80 -3.85
CA SER A 12 34.54 -15.05 -3.33
C SER A 12 33.88 -13.69 -3.04
N SER A 13 33.15 -13.15 -4.01
CA SER A 13 32.32 -11.96 -3.79
C SER A 13 30.92 -12.40 -3.36
N SER A 14 30.74 -12.61 -2.06
CA SER A 14 29.40 -12.47 -1.48
C SER A 14 29.02 -10.98 -1.55
N PRO A 15 27.86 -10.62 -2.12
CA PRO A 15 27.48 -9.22 -2.27
C PRO A 15 27.29 -8.55 -0.90
N SER A 16 27.70 -7.29 -0.82
CA SER A 16 27.41 -6.36 0.27
C SER A 16 25.89 -6.32 0.55
N PRO A 17 25.43 -6.10 1.80
CA PRO A 17 24.01 -5.93 2.12
C PRO A 17 23.29 -4.92 1.21
N SER A 18 23.99 -3.88 0.75
CA SER A 18 23.49 -2.83 -0.15
C SER A 18 23.29 -3.25 -1.62
N GLN A 19 23.59 -4.50 -1.99
CA GLN A 19 23.45 -5.01 -3.36
C GLN A 19 22.33 -6.04 -3.54
N ARG A 20 21.51 -6.30 -2.52
CA ARG A 20 20.33 -7.14 -2.68
C ARG A 20 19.22 -6.27 -3.26
N SER A 21 18.68 -6.68 -4.40
CA SER A 21 17.41 -6.14 -4.88
C SER A 21 16.29 -6.61 -3.95
N PRO A 22 15.25 -5.79 -3.73
CA PRO A 22 14.07 -6.21 -2.98
C PRO A 22 13.52 -7.52 -3.51
N SER A 23 13.23 -8.44 -2.60
CA SER A 23 12.79 -9.80 -2.91
C SER A 23 11.27 -9.77 -3.12
N LEU A 24 10.87 -10.27 -4.28
CA LEU A 24 9.52 -10.16 -4.83
C LEU A 24 8.56 -11.29 -4.43
N ASP A 25 8.87 -12.08 -3.41
CA ASP A 25 8.09 -13.29 -3.12
C ASP A 25 6.59 -12.99 -2.86
N HIS A 26 6.24 -11.74 -2.59
CA HIS A 26 4.87 -11.25 -2.36
C HIS A 26 4.00 -11.12 -3.61
N PHE A 27 4.55 -10.74 -4.78
CA PHE A 27 3.78 -10.60 -6.03
C PHE A 27 4.03 -11.73 -7.04
N ALA A 28 5.07 -12.54 -6.81
CA ALA A 28 5.57 -13.53 -7.76
C ALA A 28 5.30 -14.98 -7.35
N ARG A 29 4.46 -15.26 -6.35
CA ARG A 29 3.94 -16.63 -6.22
C ARG A 29 2.92 -16.85 -7.34
N PRO A 30 3.22 -17.64 -8.39
CA PRO A 30 2.13 -18.24 -9.13
C PRO A 30 1.25 -18.98 -8.11
N PRO A 31 -0.09 -18.99 -8.28
CA PRO A 31 -0.90 -19.94 -7.54
C PRO A 31 -0.22 -21.32 -7.69
N PRO A 32 -0.10 -22.13 -6.62
CA PRO A 32 0.49 -23.46 -6.73
C PRO A 32 -0.18 -24.18 -7.91
N ASP A 33 0.61 -24.96 -8.67
CA ASP A 33 0.27 -25.63 -9.94
C ASP A 33 -0.93 -26.62 -9.87
N HIS A 34 -1.82 -26.47 -8.88
CA HIS A 34 -2.94 -27.34 -8.55
C HIS A 34 -4.19 -26.55 -8.15
N MET A 35 -4.18 -25.21 -8.15
CA MET A 35 -5.36 -24.42 -7.81
C MET A 35 -5.96 -23.77 -9.07
N PRO A 36 -7.11 -24.25 -9.56
CA PRO A 36 -7.78 -23.60 -10.67
C PRO A 36 -8.18 -22.17 -10.27
N PRO A 37 -8.15 -21.20 -11.20
CA PRO A 37 -8.44 -19.78 -10.94
C PRO A 37 -9.85 -19.49 -10.38
N GLU A 38 -10.74 -20.50 -10.33
CA GLU A 38 -12.08 -20.46 -9.73
C GLU A 38 -12.14 -20.93 -8.26
N ALA A 39 -11.03 -21.29 -7.62
CA ALA A 39 -11.04 -22.01 -6.32
C ALA A 39 -10.56 -21.24 -5.07
N ALA A 40 -10.20 -19.95 -5.17
CA ALA A 40 -9.91 -19.13 -4.00
C ALA A 40 -11.16 -18.34 -3.60
N ASP A 41 -11.55 -18.42 -2.32
CA ASP A 41 -12.61 -17.58 -1.76
C ASP A 41 -12.33 -16.10 -2.09
N PRO A 42 -13.24 -15.37 -2.79
CA PRO A 42 -13.03 -13.98 -3.17
C PRO A 42 -12.70 -13.06 -1.99
N ALA A 43 -13.26 -13.34 -0.81
CA ALA A 43 -12.99 -12.60 0.41
C ALA A 43 -11.52 -12.76 0.84
N VAL A 44 -11.03 -14.00 0.83
CA VAL A 44 -9.63 -14.34 1.12
C VAL A 44 -8.69 -13.72 0.09
N ALA A 45 -9.01 -13.84 -1.20
CA ALA A 45 -8.19 -13.28 -2.29
C ALA A 45 -8.01 -11.76 -2.16
N LEU A 46 -9.08 -11.06 -1.76
CA LEU A 46 -9.04 -9.61 -1.55
C LEU A 46 -8.12 -9.22 -0.40
N VAL A 47 -8.21 -9.89 0.75
CA VAL A 47 -7.34 -9.60 1.91
C VAL A 47 -5.88 -9.97 1.61
N LEU A 48 -5.64 -11.11 0.97
CA LEU A 48 -4.29 -11.53 0.55
C LEU A 48 -3.65 -10.53 -0.41
N THR A 49 -4.45 -9.92 -1.31
CA THR A 49 -3.95 -8.87 -2.21
C THR A 49 -3.47 -7.66 -1.41
N SER A 50 -4.23 -7.21 -0.42
CA SER A 50 -3.84 -6.09 0.45
C SER A 50 -2.61 -6.42 1.30
N LEU A 51 -2.52 -7.64 1.85
CA LEU A 51 -1.34 -8.11 2.58
C LEU A 51 -0.09 -8.11 1.70
N ALA A 52 -0.17 -8.65 0.48
CA ALA A 52 0.94 -8.68 -0.46
C ALA A 52 1.44 -7.27 -0.82
N LEU A 53 0.52 -6.30 -0.97
CA LEU A 53 0.88 -4.90 -1.20
C LEU A 53 1.65 -4.32 -0.01
N ILE A 54 1.12 -4.47 1.22
CA ILE A 54 1.78 -3.94 2.42
C ILE A 54 3.15 -4.60 2.66
N ASP A 55 3.24 -5.91 2.44
CA ASP A 55 4.50 -6.65 2.53
C ASP A 55 5.55 -6.12 1.55
N ALA A 56 5.15 -5.82 0.31
CA ALA A 56 6.07 -5.23 -0.66
C ALA A 56 6.54 -3.83 -0.25
N GLY A 57 5.67 -3.03 0.36
CA GLY A 57 6.05 -1.75 0.96
C GLY A 57 7.08 -1.93 2.07
N LEU A 58 6.85 -2.87 2.99
CA LEU A 58 7.78 -3.21 4.06
C LEU A 58 9.13 -3.71 3.52
N ASP A 59 9.14 -4.51 2.44
CA ASP A 59 10.38 -4.96 1.82
C ASP A 59 11.15 -3.82 1.17
N LEU A 60 10.46 -2.89 0.47
CA LEU A 60 11.10 -1.66 -0.03
C LEU A 60 11.69 -0.84 1.13
N LEU A 61 10.98 -0.68 2.25
CA LEU A 61 11.49 0.05 3.42
C LEU A 61 12.76 -0.58 4.03
N ARG A 62 13.10 -1.84 3.75
CA ARG A 62 14.40 -2.44 4.13
C ARG A 62 15.57 -1.92 3.29
N HIS A 63 15.29 -1.35 2.12
CA HIS A 63 16.27 -0.79 1.19
C HIS A 63 16.39 0.74 1.31
N ILE A 64 15.53 1.36 2.11
CA ILE A 64 15.70 2.74 2.54
C ILE A 64 16.61 2.73 3.77
N GLU A 65 17.72 3.45 3.67
CA GLU A 65 18.80 3.46 4.67
C GLU A 65 18.57 4.53 5.74
N ASP A 66 17.98 5.67 5.37
CA ASP A 66 17.80 6.81 6.27
C ASP A 66 16.56 7.67 5.98
N ASP A 67 16.28 8.59 6.90
CA ASP A 67 15.19 9.56 6.81
C ASP A 67 15.35 10.53 5.63
N ALA A 68 16.58 10.74 5.14
CA ALA A 68 16.85 11.65 4.03
C ALA A 68 16.33 11.07 2.70
N GLN A 69 16.48 9.77 2.49
CA GLN A 69 15.86 9.06 1.35
C GLN A 69 14.33 9.06 1.45
N LEU A 70 13.78 8.90 2.66
CA LEU A 70 12.34 8.92 2.89
C LEU A 70 11.73 10.32 2.62
N THR A 71 12.45 11.37 2.99
CA THR A 71 12.02 12.78 2.87
C THR A 71 12.48 13.46 1.59
N HIS A 72 13.22 12.76 0.73
CA HIS A 72 13.70 13.29 -0.54
C HIS A 72 12.58 13.97 -1.33
N ALA A 73 12.76 15.26 -1.59
CA ALA A 73 11.79 16.05 -2.35
C ALA A 73 11.93 15.72 -3.83
N SER A 74 10.93 15.04 -4.38
CA SER A 74 10.99 14.55 -5.74
C SER A 74 10.92 15.67 -6.78
N LEU A 75 11.73 15.55 -7.83
CA LEU A 75 11.71 16.44 -8.99
C LEU A 75 10.67 15.98 -10.02
N LEU A 76 10.52 14.67 -10.20
CA LEU A 76 9.55 14.04 -11.10
C LEU A 76 8.13 14.09 -10.52
N ILE A 77 8.00 14.19 -9.20
CA ILE A 77 6.72 14.28 -8.48
C ILE A 77 6.76 15.49 -7.54
N PRO A 78 6.56 16.72 -8.06
CA PRO A 78 6.63 17.94 -7.25
C PRO A 78 5.72 17.89 -6.01
N GLY A 79 6.30 18.19 -4.84
CA GLY A 79 5.61 18.13 -3.56
C GLY A 79 5.51 16.73 -2.94
N GLY A 80 5.87 15.68 -3.68
CA GLY A 80 5.92 14.29 -3.23
C GLY A 80 7.26 13.90 -2.59
N SER A 81 7.21 12.84 -1.77
CA SER A 81 8.37 12.09 -1.30
C SER A 81 7.94 10.65 -1.04
N VAL A 82 8.88 9.71 -0.93
CA VAL A 82 8.59 8.31 -0.59
C VAL A 82 7.80 8.22 0.72
N GLY A 83 8.24 8.95 1.75
CA GLY A 83 7.56 9.01 3.04
C GLY A 83 6.15 9.55 2.97
N LYS A 84 5.90 10.62 2.20
CA LYS A 84 4.54 11.17 2.06
C LYS A 84 3.59 10.17 1.41
N HIS A 85 4.06 9.39 0.44
CA HIS A 85 3.25 8.36 -0.20
C HIS A 85 2.99 7.16 0.72
N PHE A 86 4.00 6.68 1.45
CA PHE A 86 3.78 5.62 2.45
C PHE A 86 2.85 6.05 3.57
N ARG A 87 3.01 7.30 4.04
CA ARG A 87 2.09 7.90 5.01
C ARG A 87 0.66 7.84 4.47
N HIS A 88 0.41 8.36 3.28
CA HIS A 88 -0.95 8.37 2.73
C HIS A 88 -1.54 6.96 2.62
N VAL A 89 -0.77 5.98 2.13
CA VAL A 89 -1.19 4.56 2.09
C VAL A 89 -1.56 4.04 3.48
N SER A 90 -0.72 4.28 4.49
CA SER A 90 -0.97 3.80 5.85
C SER A 90 -2.21 4.44 6.48
N GLU A 91 -2.47 5.71 6.19
CA GLU A 91 -3.60 6.48 6.70
C GLU A 91 -4.92 5.95 6.11
N THR A 92 -4.94 5.64 4.81
CA THR A 92 -6.11 5.05 4.16
C THR A 92 -6.49 3.71 4.78
N PHE A 93 -5.52 2.82 4.99
CA PHE A 93 -5.79 1.55 5.66
C PHE A 93 -6.15 1.70 7.13
N ASP A 94 -5.51 2.62 7.87
CA ASP A 94 -5.87 2.90 9.26
C ASP A 94 -7.33 3.38 9.39
N ALA A 95 -7.81 4.21 8.45
CA ALA A 95 -9.21 4.66 8.42
C ALA A 95 -10.18 3.50 8.16
N LEU A 96 -9.85 2.61 7.21
CA LEU A 96 -10.61 1.39 6.95
C LEU A 96 -10.67 0.47 8.18
N LEU A 97 -9.50 0.17 8.77
CA LEU A 97 -9.37 -0.74 9.90
C LEU A 97 -10.05 -0.20 11.15
N ALA A 98 -10.07 1.12 11.35
CA ALA A 98 -10.81 1.74 12.45
C ALA A 98 -12.32 1.47 12.37
N ALA A 99 -12.90 1.38 11.17
CA ALA A 99 -14.31 1.04 10.99
C ALA A 99 -14.67 -0.42 11.34
N LEU A 100 -13.66 -1.28 11.55
CA LEU A 100 -13.86 -2.64 12.07
C LEU A 100 -14.06 -2.66 13.60
N GLU A 101 -13.56 -1.66 14.32
CA GLU A 101 -13.60 -1.62 15.78
C GLU A 101 -15.05 -1.47 16.29
N PRO A 102 -15.48 -2.31 17.25
CA PRO A 102 -16.84 -2.23 17.80
C PRO A 102 -17.15 -0.84 18.36
N GLY A 103 -18.22 -0.22 17.85
CA GLY A 103 -18.66 1.09 18.32
C GLY A 103 -17.92 2.28 17.73
N TYR A 104 -17.04 2.08 16.74
CA TYR A 104 -16.47 3.18 15.97
C TYR A 104 -17.53 3.82 15.07
N TYR A 105 -17.92 5.03 15.45
CA TYR A 105 -18.76 5.93 14.67
C TYR A 105 -17.99 7.24 14.60
N SER A 106 -17.75 7.79 13.41
CA SER A 106 -16.97 9.01 13.33
C SER A 106 -17.68 10.13 14.11
N HIS A 107 -16.95 10.77 15.02
CA HIS A 107 -17.44 11.94 15.76
C HIS A 107 -17.45 13.15 14.82
N THR A 108 -18.44 13.24 13.92
CA THR A 108 -18.64 14.43 13.09
C THR A 108 -19.99 15.11 13.35
N GLU A 109 -20.73 14.66 14.35
CA GLU A 109 -21.90 15.37 14.90
C GLU A 109 -21.46 16.25 16.09
N ASN A 110 -20.71 17.32 15.82
CA ASN A 110 -20.74 18.60 16.55
C ASN A 110 -19.48 19.41 16.25
N GLU A 111 -19.63 20.38 15.34
CA GLU A 111 -19.22 21.78 15.49
C GLU A 111 -19.42 22.45 14.11
N HIS A 112 -20.31 23.46 14.05
CA HIS A 112 -20.78 24.19 12.86
C HIS A 112 -21.98 23.57 12.15
N ALA A 113 -23.12 23.60 12.85
CA ALA A 113 -24.43 23.68 12.21
C ALA A 113 -24.52 25.00 11.43
N ASP A 114 -24.09 25.01 10.18
CA ASP A 114 -24.45 26.05 9.22
C ASP A 114 -25.59 25.55 8.32
N ALA A 115 -26.51 26.47 8.05
CA ALA A 115 -27.91 26.27 7.70
C ALA A 115 -28.22 25.66 6.31
N ASP A 116 -27.25 25.02 5.64
CA ASP A 116 -27.45 24.37 4.33
C ASP A 116 -27.75 22.86 4.43
N ALA A 117 -27.98 22.40 5.66
CA ALA A 117 -28.06 21.00 6.06
C ALA A 117 -29.39 20.28 5.72
N GLU A 118 -30.28 20.86 4.92
CA GLU A 118 -31.60 20.26 4.69
C GLU A 118 -31.58 19.10 3.67
N HIS A 119 -30.58 19.03 2.79
CA HIS A 119 -30.45 17.94 1.81
C HIS A 119 -29.53 16.78 2.24
N ALA A 120 -28.51 17.04 3.07
CA ALA A 120 -27.58 16.00 3.51
C ALA A 120 -28.11 15.16 4.69
N HIS A 121 -28.98 15.74 5.52
CA HIS A 121 -29.53 15.07 6.71
C HIS A 121 -30.63 14.04 6.41
N ALA A 122 -31.22 14.05 5.22
CA ALA A 122 -32.31 13.14 4.88
C ALA A 122 -31.89 11.66 4.76
N HIS A 123 -30.61 11.38 4.47
CA HIS A 123 -30.11 10.00 4.31
C HIS A 123 -29.54 9.37 5.58
N ALA A 124 -29.07 10.17 6.54
CA ALA A 124 -28.44 9.67 7.78
C ALA A 124 -29.45 9.09 8.80
N HIS A 125 -30.74 9.46 8.71
CA HIS A 125 -31.74 9.11 9.72
C HIS A 125 -32.58 7.86 9.42
N ALA A 126 -32.42 7.20 8.26
CA ALA A 126 -33.27 6.08 7.86
C ALA A 126 -32.69 4.68 8.16
N HIS A 127 -31.37 4.58 8.39
CA HIS A 127 -30.68 3.32 8.61
C HIS A 127 -29.82 3.47 9.87
N GLY A 128 -29.96 2.56 10.84
CA GLY A 128 -29.22 2.63 12.11
C GLY A 128 -27.73 2.92 11.90
N ARG A 129 -27.11 3.63 12.85
CA ARG A 129 -25.75 4.18 12.74
C ARG A 129 -24.78 3.12 12.19
N LEU A 130 -24.33 3.28 10.95
CA LEU A 130 -23.33 2.42 10.32
C LEU A 130 -21.93 2.89 10.76
N PRO A 131 -20.92 2.00 10.77
CA PRO A 131 -19.53 2.42 10.87
C PRO A 131 -19.17 3.36 9.71
N THR A 132 -18.34 4.36 10.00
CA THR A 132 -17.98 5.40 9.02
C THR A 132 -16.49 5.37 8.75
N ILE A 133 -16.11 5.36 7.47
CA ILE A 133 -14.74 5.53 7.02
C ILE A 133 -14.57 6.96 6.52
N ASP A 134 -13.65 7.69 7.12
CA ASP A 134 -13.31 9.06 6.71
C ASP A 134 -11.81 9.09 6.36
N TYR A 135 -11.53 9.14 5.06
CA TYR A 135 -10.16 9.15 4.54
C TYR A 135 -9.50 10.53 4.62
N ASP A 136 -10.28 11.58 4.88
CA ASP A 136 -9.82 12.97 4.93
C ASP A 136 -9.55 13.45 6.36
N VAL A 137 -9.72 12.58 7.36
CA VAL A 137 -9.44 12.90 8.77
C VAL A 137 -8.03 13.46 8.89
N LEU A 138 -7.94 14.69 9.40
CA LEU A 138 -6.67 15.30 9.78
C LEU A 138 -6.09 14.54 10.97
N LEU A 139 -4.83 14.13 10.83
CA LEU A 139 -4.24 13.18 11.75
C LEU A 139 -3.51 13.86 12.91
N PRO A 140 -3.44 13.19 14.07
CA PRO A 140 -2.64 13.65 15.20
C PRO A 140 -1.18 13.88 14.78
N ALA A 141 -0.52 14.85 15.45
CA ALA A 141 0.89 15.18 15.20
C ALA A 141 1.82 13.95 15.24
N ALA A 142 1.52 12.95 16.06
CA ALA A 142 2.27 11.69 16.14
C ALA A 142 2.31 10.91 14.81
N ARG A 143 1.25 10.98 13.97
CA ARG A 143 1.19 10.30 12.66
C ARG A 143 1.91 11.08 11.56
N GLN A 144 2.23 12.36 11.78
CA GLN A 144 3.06 13.14 10.84
C GLN A 144 4.50 12.63 10.75
N GLY A 145 4.95 11.86 11.75
CA GLY A 145 6.25 11.19 11.77
C GLY A 145 6.40 10.15 10.66
N VAL A 146 5.31 9.50 10.22
CA VAL A 146 5.35 8.42 9.20
C VAL A 146 5.99 8.88 7.88
N ALA A 147 5.83 10.16 7.51
CA ALA A 147 6.42 10.69 6.29
C ALA A 147 7.89 11.12 6.42
N ARG A 148 8.46 11.09 7.63
CA ARG A 148 9.74 11.74 7.95
C ARG A 148 10.72 10.88 8.70
N ASP A 149 10.23 9.92 9.47
CA ASP A 149 11.00 9.02 10.30
C ASP A 149 10.77 7.59 9.82
N LEU A 150 11.86 6.93 9.45
CA LEU A 150 11.87 5.62 8.83
C LEU A 150 11.37 4.52 9.76
N ASP A 151 11.68 4.59 11.05
CA ASP A 151 11.22 3.59 12.02
C ASP A 151 9.74 3.76 12.33
N ILE A 152 9.25 5.00 12.43
CA ILE A 152 7.81 5.29 12.53
C ILE A 152 7.08 4.82 11.26
N CYS A 153 7.67 5.03 10.08
CA CYS A 153 7.10 4.57 8.81
C CYS A 153 6.95 3.05 8.76
N ARG A 154 8.02 2.32 9.10
CA ARG A 154 8.01 0.85 9.18
C ARG A 154 6.98 0.35 10.20
N ALA A 155 6.94 0.96 11.39
CA ALA A 155 5.99 0.60 12.43
C ALA A 155 4.54 0.83 11.98
N SER A 156 4.28 1.90 11.22
CA SER A 156 2.95 2.21 10.67
C SER A 156 2.50 1.16 9.65
N LEU A 157 3.34 0.78 8.69
CA LEU A 157 3.00 -0.29 7.74
C LEU A 157 2.86 -1.66 8.44
N ALA A 158 3.69 -1.95 9.44
CA ALA A 158 3.59 -3.18 10.21
C ALA A 158 2.28 -3.25 11.02
N LYS A 159 1.81 -2.12 11.55
CA LYS A 159 0.49 -2.01 12.21
C LYS A 159 -0.65 -2.29 11.23
N VAL A 160 -0.60 -1.71 10.03
CA VAL A 160 -1.58 -2.00 8.98
C VAL A 160 -1.59 -3.48 8.62
N ARG A 161 -0.40 -4.07 8.43
CA ARG A 161 -0.26 -5.51 8.16
C ARG A 161 -0.91 -6.36 9.26
N ALA A 162 -0.65 -6.06 10.53
CA ALA A 162 -1.23 -6.78 11.66
C ALA A 162 -2.77 -6.63 11.71
N GLY A 163 -3.30 -5.45 11.37
CA GLY A 163 -4.75 -5.24 11.27
C GLY A 163 -5.39 -6.05 10.15
N LEU A 164 -4.72 -6.14 8.99
CA LEU A 164 -5.16 -7.00 7.88
C LEU A 164 -5.08 -8.49 8.23
N GLU A 165 -4.07 -8.93 8.99
CA GLU A 165 -4.00 -10.30 9.53
C GLU A 165 -5.13 -10.58 10.52
N GLY A 166 -5.48 -9.60 11.36
CA GLY A 166 -6.64 -9.68 12.24
C GLY A 166 -7.95 -9.84 11.47
N LEU A 167 -8.15 -9.06 10.40
CA LEU A 167 -9.29 -9.20 9.50
C LEU A 167 -9.30 -10.58 8.81
N ALA A 168 -8.15 -11.04 8.30
CA ALA A 168 -8.02 -12.35 7.66
C ALA A 168 -8.37 -13.52 8.60
N ALA A 169 -8.15 -13.34 9.90
CA ALA A 169 -8.44 -14.33 10.93
C ALA A 169 -9.89 -14.25 11.47
N ALA A 170 -10.73 -13.35 10.94
CA ALA A 170 -12.12 -13.23 11.36
C ALA A 170 -12.87 -14.56 11.14
N PRO A 171 -13.70 -15.03 12.11
CA PRO A 171 -14.44 -16.28 11.98
C PRO A 171 -15.38 -16.33 10.77
N ASP A 172 -15.94 -15.17 10.39
CA ASP A 172 -16.76 -14.98 9.20
C ASP A 172 -16.22 -13.82 8.36
N LEU A 173 -15.08 -14.03 7.70
CA LEU A 173 -14.45 -13.02 6.85
C LEU A 173 -15.40 -12.51 5.74
N ALA A 174 -16.18 -13.41 5.12
CA ALA A 174 -17.11 -13.04 4.07
C ALA A 174 -18.23 -12.13 4.61
N GLY A 175 -18.78 -12.46 5.77
CA GLY A 175 -19.76 -11.61 6.47
C GLY A 175 -19.17 -10.26 6.89
N GLU A 176 -17.94 -10.24 7.41
CA GLU A 176 -17.25 -8.99 7.74
C GLU A 176 -17.09 -8.09 6.51
N LEU A 177 -16.56 -8.62 5.41
CA LEU A 177 -16.38 -7.85 4.17
C LEU A 177 -17.71 -7.43 3.53
N ALA A 178 -18.81 -8.13 3.80
CA ALA A 178 -20.14 -7.77 3.32
C ALA A 178 -20.84 -6.67 4.13
N ARG A 179 -20.28 -6.24 5.28
CA ARG A 179 -20.87 -5.17 6.10
C ARG A 179 -20.94 -3.85 5.34
N ASP A 180 -22.09 -3.20 5.45
CA ASP A 180 -22.30 -1.85 4.96
C ASP A 180 -21.54 -0.83 5.83
N VAL A 181 -20.97 0.18 5.16
CA VAL A 181 -20.28 1.31 5.77
C VAL A 181 -20.68 2.61 5.06
N ASP A 182 -20.57 3.72 5.77
CA ASP A 182 -20.61 5.05 5.16
C ASP A 182 -19.18 5.55 4.92
N VAL A 183 -18.92 6.10 3.74
CA VAL A 183 -17.67 6.75 3.39
C VAL A 183 -17.91 8.25 3.36
N LEU A 184 -17.11 8.97 4.15
CA LEU A 184 -17.05 10.42 4.13
C LEU A 184 -15.88 10.88 3.28
N ALA A 185 -16.15 11.84 2.42
CA ALA A 185 -15.14 12.53 1.64
C ALA A 185 -15.44 14.03 1.61
N VAL A 186 -14.41 14.86 1.62
CA VAL A 186 -14.51 16.32 1.51
C VAL A 186 -14.04 16.73 0.13
N THR A 187 -14.98 17.09 -0.73
CA THR A 187 -14.70 17.54 -2.10
C THR A 187 -15.63 18.70 -2.48
N PRO A 188 -15.12 19.95 -2.64
CA PRO A 188 -15.19 21.09 -1.69
C PRO A 188 -16.34 21.14 -0.64
N SER A 189 -17.36 20.29 -0.75
CA SER A 189 -18.39 20.04 0.26
C SER A 189 -18.27 18.62 0.79
N ARG A 190 -18.86 18.37 1.97
CA ARG A 190 -18.91 17.04 2.57
C ARG A 190 -19.85 16.13 1.77
N GLN A 191 -19.33 14.98 1.37
CA GLN A 191 -20.07 13.89 0.73
C GLN A 191 -20.18 12.72 1.70
N CYS A 192 -21.33 12.05 1.70
CA CYS A 192 -21.55 10.79 2.43
C CYS A 192 -22.08 9.76 1.44
N MET A 193 -21.38 8.63 1.30
CA MET A 193 -21.69 7.61 0.32
C MET A 193 -21.74 6.24 0.99
N ARG A 194 -22.76 5.45 0.67
CA ARG A 194 -22.80 4.06 1.12
C ARG A 194 -21.81 3.20 0.34
N SER A 195 -21.14 2.30 1.04
CA SER A 195 -20.24 1.31 0.48
C SER A 195 -20.28 0.01 1.30
N THR A 196 -19.38 -0.93 0.99
CA THR A 196 -19.14 -2.14 1.79
C THR A 196 -17.66 -2.23 2.18
N LEU A 197 -17.34 -2.94 3.26
CA LEU A 197 -15.94 -3.15 3.65
C LEU A 197 -15.11 -3.81 2.54
N ALA A 198 -15.69 -4.75 1.78
CA ALA A 198 -15.04 -5.34 0.61
C ALA A 198 -14.66 -4.28 -0.44
N ARG A 199 -15.59 -3.38 -0.75
CA ARG A 199 -15.37 -2.34 -1.76
C ARG A 199 -14.28 -1.36 -1.32
N GLU A 200 -14.29 -0.98 -0.06
CA GLU A 200 -13.33 -0.06 0.53
C GLU A 200 -11.94 -0.69 0.72
N LEU A 201 -11.85 -1.98 1.05
CA LEU A 201 -10.59 -2.72 1.07
C LEU A 201 -9.97 -2.79 -0.34
N TRP A 202 -10.80 -3.00 -1.37
CA TRP A 202 -10.32 -2.94 -2.77
C TRP A 202 -9.87 -1.54 -3.18
N PHE A 203 -10.56 -0.50 -2.72
CA PHE A 203 -10.11 0.88 -2.90
C PHE A 203 -8.72 1.10 -2.27
N CYS A 204 -8.50 0.67 -1.02
CA CYS A 204 -7.20 0.74 -0.37
C CYS A 204 -6.10 0.03 -1.18
N ALA A 205 -6.40 -1.15 -1.73
CA ALA A 205 -5.47 -1.89 -2.58
C ALA A 205 -5.11 -1.12 -3.86
N LEU A 206 -6.10 -0.61 -4.60
CA LEU A 206 -5.88 0.19 -5.81
C LEU A 206 -5.13 1.50 -5.52
N HIS A 207 -5.50 2.17 -4.43
CA HIS A 207 -4.85 3.39 -3.98
C HIS A 207 -3.37 3.14 -3.61
N THR A 208 -3.07 2.00 -3.00
CA THR A 208 -1.69 1.57 -2.73
C THR A 208 -0.91 1.32 -4.01
N ILE A 209 -1.49 0.62 -4.99
CA ILE A 209 -0.87 0.39 -6.31
C ILE A 209 -0.56 1.74 -6.99
N HIS A 210 -1.50 2.68 -6.94
CA HIS A 210 -1.31 4.04 -7.45
C HIS A 210 -0.10 4.73 -6.80
N HIS A 211 -0.02 4.73 -5.47
CA HIS A 211 1.12 5.32 -4.77
C HIS A 211 2.43 4.56 -4.97
N TYR A 212 2.39 3.24 -5.15
CA TYR A 212 3.59 2.45 -5.40
C TYR A 212 4.18 2.76 -6.78
N THR A 213 3.35 3.14 -7.75
CA THR A 213 3.84 3.67 -9.04
C THR A 213 4.64 4.97 -8.86
N MET A 214 4.15 5.86 -7.98
CA MET A 214 4.82 7.12 -7.66
C MET A 214 6.13 6.87 -6.89
N ILE A 215 6.07 6.03 -5.85
CA ILE A 215 7.24 5.61 -5.08
C ILE A 215 8.29 4.96 -5.98
N ARG A 216 7.87 4.06 -6.90
CA ARG A 216 8.77 3.46 -7.90
C ARG A 216 9.51 4.51 -8.70
N THR A 217 8.80 5.52 -9.19
CA THR A 217 9.39 6.62 -9.98
C THR A 217 10.51 7.30 -9.18
N ILE A 218 10.25 7.66 -7.92
CA ILE A 218 11.23 8.32 -7.04
C ILE A 218 12.41 7.38 -6.75
N CYS A 219 12.13 6.16 -6.29
CA CYS A 219 13.14 5.19 -5.90
C CYS A 219 14.09 4.85 -7.05
N VAL A 220 13.57 4.53 -8.23
CA VAL A 220 14.37 4.08 -9.38
C VAL A 220 15.12 5.24 -10.03
N HIS A 221 14.44 6.38 -10.24
CA HIS A 221 14.99 7.45 -11.08
C HIS A 221 15.70 8.56 -10.31
N GLU A 222 15.47 8.69 -9.00
CA GLU A 222 16.06 9.77 -8.18
C GLU A 222 16.95 9.23 -7.06
N LEU A 223 16.58 8.11 -6.45
CA LEU A 223 17.33 7.53 -5.33
C LEU A 223 18.27 6.38 -5.73
N GLY A 224 18.22 5.91 -6.97
CA GLY A 224 19.04 4.79 -7.46
C GLY A 224 18.70 3.43 -6.82
N ILE A 225 17.52 3.30 -6.22
CA ILE A 225 17.02 2.06 -5.61
C ILE A 225 16.38 1.22 -6.72
N ALA A 226 17.01 0.10 -7.06
CA ALA A 226 16.48 -0.83 -8.04
C ALA A 226 15.20 -1.48 -7.50
N LEU A 227 14.12 -1.34 -8.26
CA LEU A 227 12.85 -2.02 -7.98
C LEU A 227 12.44 -2.88 -9.17
N PRO A 228 11.78 -4.01 -8.92
CA PRO A 228 11.22 -4.85 -9.97
C PRO A 228 10.07 -4.15 -10.70
N VAL A 229 9.87 -4.47 -11.98
CA VAL A 229 8.85 -3.83 -12.83
C VAL A 229 7.43 -4.11 -12.34
N GLU A 230 7.23 -5.15 -11.54
CA GLU A 230 5.97 -5.53 -10.92
C GLU A 230 5.56 -4.59 -9.77
N PHE A 231 6.50 -3.91 -9.11
CA PHE A 231 6.19 -3.01 -7.99
C PHE A 231 5.36 -1.82 -8.48
N GLY A 232 4.15 -1.66 -7.92
CA GLY A 232 3.19 -0.64 -8.38
C GLY A 232 2.43 -1.02 -9.65
N THR A 233 2.56 -2.24 -10.16
CA THR A 233 1.74 -2.72 -11.29
C THR A 233 0.51 -3.47 -10.78
N ALA A 234 -0.67 -3.12 -11.30
CA ALA A 234 -1.91 -3.81 -10.91
C ALA A 234 -1.90 -5.29 -11.31
N PRO A 235 -2.44 -6.21 -10.48
CA PRO A 235 -2.47 -7.65 -10.78
C PRO A 235 -3.11 -7.98 -12.14
N ALA A 236 -4.21 -7.31 -12.49
CA ALA A 236 -4.87 -7.50 -13.78
C ALA A 236 -3.94 -7.19 -14.98
N THR A 237 -3.07 -6.18 -14.83
CA THR A 237 -2.06 -5.84 -15.85
C THR A 237 -0.97 -6.90 -15.96
N LEU A 238 -0.60 -7.54 -14.85
CA LEU A 238 0.36 -8.65 -14.83
C LEU A 238 -0.20 -9.88 -15.56
N LEU A 239 -1.48 -10.19 -15.36
CA LEU A 239 -2.17 -11.32 -16.01
C LEU A 239 -2.26 -11.19 -17.54
N LEU A 240 -2.25 -9.96 -18.07
CA LEU A 240 -2.27 -9.69 -19.51
C LEU A 240 -0.90 -9.84 -20.18
N ARG A 241 0.18 -10.08 -19.42
CA ARG A 241 1.51 -10.25 -20.00
C ARG A 241 1.60 -11.58 -20.76
N PRO A 242 1.97 -11.58 -22.06
CA PRO A 242 2.11 -12.81 -22.80
C PRO A 242 3.27 -13.67 -22.25
N PRO A 243 3.25 -15.00 -22.46
CA PRO A 243 4.36 -15.86 -22.09
C PRO A 243 5.68 -15.36 -22.69
N GLY A 244 6.72 -15.24 -21.85
CA GLY A 244 8.02 -14.73 -22.27
C GLY A 244 8.11 -13.21 -22.43
N TRP A 245 7.09 -12.45 -21.98
CA TRP A 245 7.18 -10.99 -21.89
C TRP A 245 8.40 -10.58 -21.07
N LYS A 246 9.13 -9.60 -21.58
CA LYS A 246 10.26 -8.98 -20.89
C LYS A 246 9.96 -7.49 -20.74
N PRO A 247 10.34 -6.88 -19.61
CA PRO A 247 10.28 -5.42 -19.50
C PRO A 247 11.10 -4.79 -20.63
N PRO A 248 10.70 -3.61 -21.13
CA PRO A 248 11.54 -2.81 -22.01
C PRO A 248 12.94 -2.71 -21.41
N ALA A 249 13.98 -2.93 -22.21
CA ALA A 249 15.34 -2.78 -21.72
C ALA A 249 15.49 -1.37 -21.12
N GLU A 250 16.00 -1.29 -19.89
CA GLU A 250 16.22 -0.02 -19.20
C GLU A 250 17.27 0.80 -19.97
N VAL A 251 16.86 1.70 -20.87
CA VAL A 251 17.78 2.52 -21.70
C VAL A 251 18.31 3.75 -20.93
N TRP A 252 17.96 3.97 -19.66
CA TRP A 252 18.26 5.22 -18.95
C TRP A 252 19.67 5.31 -18.33
N LYS A 253 20.70 4.85 -19.05
CA LYS A 253 22.08 5.30 -18.82
C LYS A 253 22.46 6.39 -19.81
N ALA A 254 21.95 7.60 -19.65
CA ALA A 254 22.57 8.81 -20.19
C ALA A 254 21.83 10.09 -19.77
N LYS A 255 22.56 10.97 -19.08
CA LYS A 255 22.35 12.43 -18.92
C LYS A 255 21.37 12.88 -17.84
N LEU A 256 21.86 12.90 -16.60
CA LEU A 256 21.84 14.10 -15.77
C LEU A 256 23.29 14.44 -15.40
#